data_AF-A0A484BHU5-F1
#
_entry.id   AF-A0A484BHU5-F1
#
_cell.length_a   1.000
_cell.length_b   1.000
_cell.length_c   1.000
_cell.angle_alpha   90.00
_cell.angle_beta   90.00
_cell.angle_gamma   90.00
#
_symmetry.space_group_name_H-M   'P 1'
#
loop_
_entity.id
_entity.type
_entity.pdbx_description
1 polymer ?
#
loop_
_entity_poly.entity_id
_entity_poly.type
_entity_poly.pdbx_seq_one_letter_code
_entity_poly.pdbx_strand_id
1 'polypeptide(L)'
;MGISYSVVEVDAVLRQDIRWSDVKKVPMVLIRQQDGKYVQMTDSSAIISLVASSLHDKRIDVGELAQFYPQISYFDDNGKKRQDILNKYFLMYQDRTPKNMTREIEETERKWRTWADNHLVHLISPNCYQTFEEALETFEWFALAGEWDIHFPKWERDLMVYCGATAMWVIAKILKRRHQLTDDVRSHMYDALNKWTAELKKQNTKFMGGKKPGLADLSVFGVLSSMEGCQTFKDCLQNTNIGKWFYDVKELVQQNRGKLLRERIVGVPALAQ
;
A
#
# COMPACT_ATOMS: atom_id res chain seq x y z
N MET A 1 -11.82 -8.97 3.67
CA MET A 1 -12.43 -9.18 2.33
C MET A 1 -12.35 -10.63 1.86
N GLY A 2 -11.50 -11.50 2.42
CA GLY A 2 -11.52 -12.94 2.12
C GLY A 2 -11.13 -13.32 0.68
N ILE A 3 -10.58 -12.37 -0.09
CA ILE A 3 -10.23 -12.59 -1.49
C ILE A 3 -8.99 -13.46 -1.55
N SER A 4 -9.05 -14.51 -2.37
CA SER A 4 -7.90 -15.32 -2.72
C SER A 4 -7.20 -14.70 -3.93
N TYR A 5 -5.87 -14.64 -3.89
CA TYR A 5 -5.08 -14.00 -4.95
C TYR A 5 -3.72 -14.67 -5.08
N SER A 6 -3.17 -14.58 -6.28
CA SER A 6 -1.78 -14.95 -6.57
C SER A 6 -0.89 -13.72 -6.50
N VAL A 7 0.31 -13.88 -5.95
CA VAL A 7 1.36 -12.85 -5.91
C VAL A 7 2.57 -13.34 -6.67
N VAL A 8 3.04 -12.50 -7.58
CA VAL A 8 4.37 -12.61 -8.18
C VAL A 8 5.24 -11.57 -7.51
N GLU A 9 6.27 -12.02 -6.81
CA GLU A 9 7.27 -11.13 -6.24
C GLU A 9 8.12 -10.53 -7.36
N VAL A 10 8.35 -9.22 -7.33
CA VAL A 10 9.09 -8.50 -8.37
C VAL A 10 10.45 -8.11 -7.81
N ASP A 11 11.53 -8.50 -8.48
CA ASP A 11 12.87 -8.05 -8.08
C ASP A 11 12.94 -6.51 -8.09
N ALA A 12 13.30 -5.92 -6.95
CA ALA A 12 13.27 -4.47 -6.75
C ALA A 12 14.30 -3.71 -7.61
N VAL A 13 15.38 -4.39 -8.02
CA VAL A 13 16.53 -3.86 -8.75
C VAL A 13 16.42 -4.16 -10.24
N LEU A 14 16.33 -5.44 -10.61
CA LEU A 14 16.32 -5.94 -11.99
C LEU A 14 14.94 -5.86 -12.65
N ARG A 15 13.86 -5.91 -11.85
CA ARG A 15 12.44 -5.75 -12.26
C ARG A 15 12.05 -6.58 -13.48
N GLN A 16 12.57 -7.80 -13.57
CA GLN A 16 12.40 -8.64 -14.75
C GLN A 16 10.95 -9.11 -14.92
N ASP A 17 10.26 -9.36 -13.80
CA ASP A 17 8.91 -9.92 -13.73
C ASP A 17 7.82 -9.00 -14.29
N ILE A 18 8.12 -7.70 -14.44
CA ILE A 18 7.20 -6.69 -14.98
C ILE A 18 7.64 -6.18 -16.37
N ARG A 19 8.56 -6.87 -17.05
CA ARG A 19 9.04 -6.46 -18.38
C ARG A 19 7.95 -6.46 -19.45
N TRP A 20 6.94 -7.32 -19.31
CA TRP A 20 5.82 -7.46 -20.25
C TRP A 20 4.82 -6.29 -20.22
N SER A 21 4.74 -5.51 -19.12
CA SER A 21 3.78 -4.40 -18.99
C SER A 21 4.42 -3.07 -19.37
N ASP A 22 3.75 -2.22 -20.14
CA ASP A 22 4.23 -0.86 -20.42
C ASP A 22 4.35 0.01 -19.16
N VAL A 23 3.54 -0.29 -18.14
CA VAL A 23 3.63 0.36 -16.83
C VAL A 23 4.67 -0.35 -15.96
N LYS A 24 5.72 0.37 -15.56
CA LYS A 24 6.82 -0.15 -14.71
C LYS A 24 6.68 0.24 -13.23
N LYS A 25 5.43 0.34 -12.75
CA LYS A 25 5.09 0.69 -11.36
C LYS A 25 4.38 -0.47 -10.67
N VAL A 26 4.67 -0.65 -9.39
CA VAL A 26 4.03 -1.60 -8.48
C VAL A 26 3.32 -0.85 -7.34
N PRO A 27 2.29 -1.41 -6.69
CA PRO A 27 1.64 -2.68 -7.05
C PRO A 27 0.86 -2.58 -8.36
N MET A 28 0.76 -3.71 -9.04
CA MET A 28 -0.04 -3.91 -10.24
C MET A 28 -0.84 -5.19 -10.07
N VAL A 29 -2.10 -5.18 -10.46
CA VAL A 29 -2.99 -6.34 -10.33
C VAL A 29 -3.65 -6.62 -11.67
N LEU A 30 -3.72 -7.90 -12.01
CA LEU A 30 -4.53 -8.42 -13.12
C LEU A 30 -5.79 -9.05 -12.53
N ILE A 31 -6.96 -8.49 -12.84
CA ILE A 31 -8.25 -9.03 -12.38
C ILE A 31 -8.98 -9.64 -13.57
N ARG A 32 -9.37 -10.91 -13.45
CA ARG A 32 -10.09 -11.63 -14.49
C ARG A 32 -11.55 -11.17 -14.56
N GLN A 33 -11.99 -10.78 -15.76
CA GLN A 33 -13.37 -10.44 -16.09
C GLN A 33 -14.21 -11.70 -16.32
N GLN A 34 -15.54 -11.54 -16.35
CA GLN A 34 -16.48 -12.61 -16.66
C GLN A 34 -16.26 -13.21 -18.06
N ASP A 35 -15.82 -12.40 -19.04
CA ASP A 35 -15.51 -12.83 -20.41
C ASP A 35 -14.17 -13.59 -20.52
N GLY A 36 -13.44 -13.73 -19.42
CA GLY A 36 -12.16 -14.41 -19.34
C GLY A 36 -10.94 -13.54 -19.64
N LYS A 37 -11.11 -12.30 -20.10
CA LYS A 37 -10.00 -11.34 -20.26
C LYS A 37 -9.55 -10.79 -18.92
N TYR A 38 -8.45 -10.04 -18.92
CA TYR A 38 -7.91 -9.40 -17.73
C TYR A 38 -7.97 -7.89 -17.83
N VAL A 39 -8.30 -7.25 -16.72
CA VAL A 39 -8.11 -5.82 -16.50
C VAL A 39 -6.83 -5.64 -15.73
N GLN A 40 -5.91 -4.85 -16.28
CA GLN A 40 -4.71 -4.42 -15.58
C GLN A 40 -4.98 -3.12 -14.84
N MET A 41 -4.79 -3.14 -13.52
CA MET A 41 -4.90 -1.96 -12.67
C MET A 41 -3.57 -1.64 -12.02
N THR A 42 -3.32 -0.35 -11.84
CA THR A 42 -2.18 0.21 -11.11
C THR A 42 -2.69 1.23 -10.11
N ASP A 43 -1.81 1.77 -9.25
CA ASP A 43 -2.16 2.58 -8.07
C ASP A 43 -2.90 1.77 -7.00
N SER A 44 -2.29 1.67 -5.81
CA SER A 44 -2.82 0.85 -4.71
C SER A 44 -4.21 1.29 -4.28
N SER A 45 -4.48 2.59 -4.25
CA SER A 45 -5.76 3.13 -3.81
C SER A 45 -6.87 2.86 -4.84
N ALA A 46 -6.58 3.02 -6.13
CA ALA A 46 -7.51 2.67 -7.20
C ALA A 46 -7.81 1.17 -7.22
N ILE A 47 -6.81 0.31 -7.04
CA ILE A 47 -6.98 -1.15 -6.92
C ILE A 47 -7.94 -1.47 -5.75
N ILE A 48 -7.68 -0.90 -4.57
CA ILE A 48 -8.53 -1.13 -3.38
C ILE A 48 -9.96 -0.67 -3.64
N SER A 49 -10.14 0.53 -4.23
CA SER A 49 -11.46 1.09 -4.54
C SER A 49 -12.22 0.24 -5.55
N LEU A 50 -11.56 -0.22 -6.61
CA LEU A 50 -12.16 -1.11 -7.62
C LEU A 50 -12.60 -2.44 -6.99
N VAL A 51 -11.71 -3.07 -6.23
CA VAL A 51 -11.98 -4.36 -5.58
C VAL A 51 -13.13 -4.22 -4.57
N ALA A 52 -13.13 -3.16 -3.76
CA ALA A 52 -14.20 -2.89 -2.80
C ALA A 52 -15.55 -2.64 -3.50
N SER A 53 -15.55 -1.90 -4.61
CA SER A 53 -16.75 -1.65 -5.42
C SER A 53 -17.29 -2.95 -6.04
N SER A 54 -16.40 -3.79 -6.60
CA SER A 54 -16.78 -5.07 -7.21
C SER A 54 -17.31 -6.08 -6.19
N LEU A 55 -16.74 -6.10 -4.97
CA LEU A 55 -17.25 -6.95 -3.89
C LEU A 55 -18.64 -6.54 -3.38
N HIS A 56 -18.97 -5.25 -3.48
CA HIS A 56 -20.27 -4.73 -3.07
C HIS A 56 -21.38 -5.17 -4.03
N ASP A 57 -21.13 -5.08 -5.35
CA ASP A 57 -22.07 -5.55 -6.37
C ASP A 57 -21.41 -6.46 -7.41
N LYS A 58 -21.49 -7.77 -7.17
CA LYS A 58 -20.94 -8.80 -8.05
C LYS A 58 -21.63 -8.92 -9.41
N ARG A 59 -22.73 -8.19 -9.65
CA ARG A 59 -23.42 -8.22 -10.95
C ARG A 59 -22.71 -7.38 -12.00
N ILE A 60 -21.99 -6.35 -11.57
CA ILE A 60 -21.25 -5.46 -12.46
C ILE A 60 -19.88 -6.10 -12.71
N ASP A 61 -19.50 -6.23 -13.97
CA ASP A 61 -18.18 -6.76 -14.31
C ASP A 61 -17.08 -5.78 -13.86
N VAL A 62 -15.95 -6.34 -13.43
CA VAL A 62 -14.82 -5.54 -12.95
C VAL A 62 -14.24 -4.61 -14.03
N GLY A 63 -14.34 -5.00 -15.31
CA GLY A 63 -13.93 -4.17 -16.44
C GLY A 63 -14.80 -2.94 -16.63
N GLU A 64 -16.10 -3.04 -16.39
CA GLU A 64 -17.00 -1.88 -16.39
C GLU A 64 -16.67 -0.95 -15.22
N LEU A 65 -16.44 -1.50 -14.02
CA LEU A 65 -16.07 -0.71 -12.86
C LEU A 65 -14.71 -0.01 -13.02
N ALA A 66 -13.76 -0.65 -13.71
CA ALA A 66 -12.43 -0.10 -13.96
C ALA A 66 -12.46 1.19 -14.79
N GLN A 67 -13.46 1.36 -15.66
CA GLN A 67 -13.62 2.56 -16.49
C GLN A 67 -13.88 3.83 -15.66
N PHE A 68 -14.37 3.70 -14.42
CA PHE A 68 -14.57 4.83 -13.51
C PHE A 68 -13.30 5.32 -12.82
N TYR A 69 -12.17 4.65 -13.06
CA TYR A 69 -10.85 5.00 -12.55
C TYR A 69 -9.88 5.32 -13.70
N PRO A 70 -10.17 6.31 -14.56
CA PRO A 70 -9.33 6.59 -15.71
C PRO A 70 -7.99 7.17 -15.29
N GLN A 71 -6.93 6.77 -16.00
CA GLN A 71 -5.61 7.37 -15.87
C GLN A 71 -5.62 8.77 -16.51
N ILE A 72 -5.18 9.76 -15.76
CA ILE A 72 -5.07 11.14 -16.21
C ILE A 72 -3.61 11.60 -16.16
N SER A 73 -3.29 12.64 -16.93
CA SER A 73 -2.01 13.33 -16.82
C SER A 73 -2.21 14.84 -16.73
N TYR A 74 -1.49 15.48 -15.81
CA TYR A 74 -1.53 16.91 -15.59
C TYR A 74 -0.10 17.44 -15.33
N PHE A 75 0.11 18.74 -15.40
CA PHE A 75 1.38 19.35 -15.00
C PHE A 75 1.24 19.86 -13.57
N ASP A 76 2.22 19.55 -12.72
CA ASP A 76 2.29 20.13 -11.37
C ASP A 76 2.74 21.60 -11.41
N ASP A 77 2.70 22.29 -10.27
CA ASP A 77 3.08 23.70 -10.14
C ASP A 77 4.53 24.00 -10.58
N ASN A 78 5.36 22.96 -10.69
CA ASN A 78 6.75 23.05 -11.16
C ASN A 78 6.87 22.73 -12.66
N GLY A 79 5.76 22.63 -13.39
CA GLY A 79 5.73 22.29 -14.82
C GLY A 79 6.13 20.83 -15.10
N LYS A 80 6.12 19.94 -14.09
CA LYS A 80 6.45 18.52 -14.29
C LYS A 80 5.19 17.73 -14.59
N LYS A 81 5.20 16.99 -15.71
CA LYS A 81 4.11 16.07 -16.07
C LYS A 81 3.97 14.98 -15.00
N ARG A 82 2.78 14.88 -14.42
CA ARG A 82 2.34 13.85 -13.47
C ARG A 82 1.28 12.98 -14.12
N GLN A 83 1.22 11.74 -13.66
CA GLN A 83 0.15 10.79 -13.96
C GLN A 83 -0.51 10.43 -12.65
N ASP A 84 -1.83 10.36 -12.65
CA ASP A 84 -2.63 9.96 -11.50
C ASP A 84 -3.88 9.21 -11.98
N ILE A 85 -4.63 8.63 -11.05
CA ILE A 85 -5.90 7.96 -11.33
C ILE A 85 -7.04 8.79 -10.75
N LEU A 86 -7.97 9.20 -11.62
CA LEU A 86 -9.16 9.91 -11.20
C LEU A 86 -10.03 8.99 -10.34
N ASN A 87 -10.71 9.55 -9.35
CA ASN A 87 -11.62 8.83 -8.47
C ASN A 87 -11.00 7.70 -7.62
N LYS A 88 -9.67 7.59 -7.51
CA LYS A 88 -9.00 6.48 -6.81
C LYS A 88 -9.40 6.24 -5.34
N TYR A 89 -10.01 7.23 -4.68
CA TYR A 89 -10.54 7.09 -3.32
C TYR A 89 -12.07 6.93 -3.27
N PHE A 90 -12.77 7.03 -4.39
CA PHE A 90 -14.22 6.86 -4.46
C PHE A 90 -14.58 5.39 -4.62
N LEU A 91 -15.77 5.02 -4.14
CA LEU A 91 -16.36 3.71 -4.33
C LEU A 91 -17.53 3.85 -5.29
N MET A 92 -17.57 2.99 -6.31
CA MET A 92 -18.53 3.08 -7.40
C MET A 92 -19.73 2.20 -7.09
N TYR A 93 -20.63 2.71 -6.24
CA TYR A 93 -21.86 1.99 -5.85
C TYR A 93 -23.03 2.20 -6.81
N GLN A 94 -22.89 3.09 -7.80
CA GLN A 94 -23.96 3.46 -8.74
C GLN A 94 -25.26 3.79 -7.97
N ASP A 95 -26.39 3.19 -8.35
CA ASP A 95 -27.69 3.41 -7.69
C ASP A 95 -27.89 2.57 -6.41
N ARG A 96 -26.85 1.87 -5.93
CA ARG A 96 -26.92 0.86 -4.87
C ARG A 96 -26.05 1.19 -3.66
N THR A 97 -26.01 2.45 -3.26
CA THR A 97 -25.32 2.89 -2.05
C THR A 97 -25.87 2.16 -0.81
N PRO A 98 -25.02 1.58 0.05
CA PRO A 98 -25.46 0.95 1.29
C PRO A 98 -26.27 1.92 2.16
N LYS A 99 -27.40 1.49 2.75
CA LYS A 99 -28.26 2.35 3.59
C LYS A 99 -27.55 2.94 4.81
N ASN A 100 -26.51 2.28 5.29
CA ASN A 100 -25.68 2.72 6.41
C ASN A 100 -24.52 3.63 5.99
N MET A 101 -24.31 3.83 4.68
CA MET A 101 -23.27 4.69 4.15
C MET A 101 -23.81 6.12 4.07
N THR A 102 -23.40 6.95 5.03
CA THR A 102 -23.70 8.39 5.01
C THR A 102 -22.59 9.14 4.27
N ARG A 103 -22.91 10.33 3.76
CA ARG A 103 -21.92 11.19 3.10
C ARG A 103 -20.72 11.49 4.00
N GLU A 104 -20.96 11.65 5.30
CA GLU A 104 -19.92 11.89 6.31
C GLU A 104 -18.96 10.70 6.46
N ILE A 105 -19.47 9.47 6.43
CA ILE A 105 -18.64 8.25 6.48
C ILE A 105 -17.77 8.18 5.22
N GLU A 106 -18.34 8.43 4.04
CA GLU A 106 -17.59 8.42 2.77
C GLU A 106 -16.51 9.52 2.71
N GLU A 107 -16.83 10.72 3.20
CA GLU A 107 -15.87 11.83 3.29
C GLU A 107 -14.75 11.51 4.29
N THR A 108 -15.09 10.94 5.46
CA THR A 108 -14.11 10.53 6.47
C THR A 108 -13.20 9.42 5.96
N GLU A 109 -13.76 8.41 5.30
CA GLU A 109 -12.97 7.34 4.71
C GLU A 109 -12.00 7.89 3.65
N ARG A 110 -12.49 8.71 2.71
CA ARG A 110 -11.66 9.34 1.68
C ARG A 110 -10.56 10.22 2.26
N LYS A 111 -10.89 11.04 3.27
CA LYS A 111 -9.92 11.89 3.98
C LYS A 111 -8.76 11.06 4.51
N TRP A 112 -9.03 9.95 5.19
CA TRP A 112 -8.00 9.15 5.84
C TRP A 112 -7.22 8.26 4.86
N ARG A 113 -7.85 7.76 3.80
CA ARG A 113 -7.14 7.10 2.70
C ARG A 113 -6.17 8.07 2.00
N THR A 114 -6.64 9.27 1.70
CA THR A 114 -5.80 10.33 1.11
C THR A 114 -4.66 10.72 2.04
N TRP A 115 -4.92 10.83 3.34
CA TRP A 115 -3.90 11.16 4.33
C TRP A 115 -2.84 10.04 4.46
N ALA A 116 -3.25 8.77 4.41
CA ALA A 116 -2.30 7.66 4.43
C ALA A 116 -1.31 7.74 3.25
N ASP A 117 -1.83 7.95 2.05
CA ASP A 117 -1.02 7.98 0.82
C ASP A 117 -0.16 9.24 0.70
N ASN A 118 -0.71 10.42 1.05
CA ASN A 118 -0.05 11.71 0.82
C ASN A 118 0.76 12.22 2.02
N HIS A 119 0.65 11.59 3.18
CA HIS A 119 1.37 12.02 4.38
C HIS A 119 2.06 10.86 5.07
N LEU A 120 1.31 9.86 5.54
CA LEU A 120 1.87 8.78 6.36
C LEU A 120 2.96 7.99 5.62
N VAL A 121 2.73 7.62 4.36
CA VAL A 121 3.71 6.91 3.52
C VAL A 121 5.04 7.68 3.42
N HIS A 122 4.98 9.01 3.33
CA HIS A 122 6.18 9.84 3.19
C HIS A 122 7.01 9.90 4.47
N LEU A 123 6.47 9.46 5.62
CA LEU A 123 7.21 9.34 6.86
C LEU A 123 7.97 8.01 6.97
N ILE A 124 7.56 6.96 6.25
CA ILE A 124 8.13 5.61 6.36
C ILE A 124 9.61 5.59 5.97
N SER A 125 9.94 6.03 4.75
CA SER A 125 11.32 5.94 4.25
C SER A 125 12.31 6.75 5.08
N PRO A 126 12.07 8.04 5.42
CA PRO A 126 12.96 8.78 6.30
C PRO A 126 13.15 8.14 7.68
N ASN A 127 12.14 7.42 8.18
CA ASN A 127 12.18 6.77 9.49
C ASN A 127 12.90 5.41 9.45
N CYS A 128 12.63 4.55 8.47
CA CYS A 128 13.23 3.21 8.41
C CYS A 128 14.67 3.21 7.90
N TYR A 129 15.10 4.25 7.19
CA TYR A 129 16.44 4.33 6.62
C TYR A 129 17.25 5.52 7.21
N GLN A 130 16.94 5.94 8.43
CA GLN A 130 17.58 7.09 9.08
C GLN A 130 19.09 6.83 9.25
N THR A 131 19.45 5.68 9.80
CA THR A 131 20.82 5.18 9.87
C THR A 131 21.08 4.09 8.84
N PHE A 132 22.36 3.80 8.56
CA PHE A 132 22.70 2.71 7.66
C PHE A 132 22.34 1.34 8.26
N GLU A 133 22.47 1.18 9.57
CA GLU A 133 22.11 -0.04 10.30
C GLU A 133 20.61 -0.32 10.21
N GLU A 134 19.76 0.68 10.48
CA GLU A 134 18.30 0.54 10.31
C GLU A 134 17.92 0.27 8.85
N ALA A 135 18.67 0.86 7.91
CA ALA A 135 18.42 0.59 6.50
C ALA A 135 18.72 -0.86 6.13
N LEU A 136 19.82 -1.41 6.65
CA LEU A 136 20.15 -2.82 6.45
C LEU A 136 19.13 -3.74 7.13
N GLU A 137 18.76 -3.47 8.39
CA GLU A 137 17.71 -4.20 9.12
C GLU A 137 16.39 -4.20 8.34
N THR A 138 16.00 -3.05 7.78
CA THR A 138 14.77 -2.91 6.99
C THR A 138 14.81 -3.77 5.73
N PHE A 139 15.93 -3.81 5.01
CA PHE A 139 16.06 -4.66 3.82
C PHE A 139 16.17 -6.15 4.16
N GLU A 140 16.78 -6.52 5.28
CA GLU A 140 16.76 -7.89 5.78
C GLU A 140 15.33 -8.33 6.14
N TRP A 141 14.57 -7.44 6.79
CA TRP A 141 13.14 -7.66 7.03
C TRP A 141 12.35 -7.82 5.73
N PHE A 142 12.59 -7.01 4.72
CA PHE A 142 11.94 -7.18 3.41
C PHE A 142 12.30 -8.51 2.76
N ALA A 143 13.55 -8.93 2.84
CA ALA A 143 13.97 -10.22 2.32
C ALA A 143 13.26 -11.38 3.03
N LEU A 144 13.04 -11.27 4.35
CA LEU A 144 12.30 -12.26 5.13
C LEU A 144 10.80 -12.24 4.82
N ALA A 145 10.16 -11.06 4.87
CA ALA A 145 8.72 -10.90 4.66
C ALA A 145 8.29 -11.19 3.21
N GLY A 146 9.16 -10.88 2.25
CA GLY A 146 9.01 -11.19 0.83
C GLY A 146 9.44 -12.62 0.46
N GLU A 147 9.98 -13.39 1.40
CA GLU A 147 10.49 -14.76 1.15
C GLU A 147 11.50 -14.79 -0.02
N TRP A 148 12.36 -13.76 -0.10
CA TRP A 148 13.29 -13.58 -1.22
C TRP A 148 14.30 -14.71 -1.35
N ASP A 149 14.60 -15.41 -0.26
CA ASP A 149 15.42 -16.61 -0.23
C ASP A 149 14.82 -17.79 -1.00
N ILE A 150 13.49 -17.82 -1.13
CA ILE A 150 12.76 -18.82 -1.92
C ILE A 150 12.68 -18.41 -3.40
N HIS A 151 12.54 -17.11 -3.66
CA HIS A 151 12.26 -16.59 -5.00
C HIS A 151 13.51 -16.25 -5.81
N PHE A 152 14.58 -15.81 -5.15
CA PHE A 152 15.79 -15.31 -5.78
C PHE A 152 17.03 -16.11 -5.32
N PRO A 153 17.99 -16.36 -6.23
CA PRO A 153 19.30 -16.87 -5.84
C PRO A 153 19.94 -16.01 -4.75
N LYS A 154 20.71 -16.63 -3.86
CA LYS A 154 21.35 -15.94 -2.73
C LYS A 154 22.13 -14.69 -3.15
N TRP A 155 22.85 -14.73 -4.27
CA TRP A 155 23.61 -13.56 -4.75
C TRP A 155 22.72 -12.38 -5.16
N GLU A 156 21.55 -12.66 -5.75
CA GLU A 156 20.57 -11.64 -6.19
C GLU A 156 19.86 -11.04 -4.97
N ARG A 157 19.51 -11.88 -4.00
CA ARG A 157 19.04 -11.44 -2.68
C ARG A 157 20.05 -10.54 -1.98
N ASP A 158 21.30 -10.99 -1.86
CA ASP A 158 22.35 -10.23 -1.17
C ASP A 158 22.60 -8.89 -1.89
N LEU A 159 22.59 -8.89 -3.23
CA LEU A 159 22.64 -7.66 -4.03
C LEU A 159 21.46 -6.72 -3.70
N MET A 160 20.22 -7.22 -3.71
CA MET A 160 19.04 -6.41 -3.38
C MET A 160 19.12 -5.82 -1.98
N VAL A 161 19.56 -6.60 -0.99
CA VAL A 161 19.68 -6.16 0.40
C VAL A 161 20.75 -5.06 0.54
N TYR A 162 22.00 -5.33 0.14
CA TYR A 162 23.10 -4.40 0.38
C TYR A 162 23.03 -3.15 -0.52
N CYS A 163 22.76 -3.33 -1.81
CA CYS A 163 22.64 -2.18 -2.72
C CYS A 163 21.36 -1.39 -2.46
N GLY A 164 20.25 -2.07 -2.16
CA GLY A 164 18.99 -1.44 -1.81
C GLY A 164 19.09 -0.61 -0.54
N ALA A 165 19.64 -1.18 0.55
CA ALA A 165 19.85 -0.46 1.81
C ALA A 165 20.74 0.77 1.64
N THR A 166 21.86 0.63 0.92
CA THR A 166 22.77 1.75 0.63
C THR A 166 22.05 2.86 -0.14
N ALA A 167 21.32 2.52 -1.20
CA ALA A 167 20.59 3.50 -2.00
C ALA A 167 19.49 4.19 -1.18
N MET A 168 18.71 3.42 -0.42
CA MET A 168 17.61 3.96 0.37
C MET A 168 18.08 4.83 1.53
N TRP A 169 19.22 4.52 2.16
CA TRP A 169 19.85 5.39 3.16
C TRP A 169 20.23 6.76 2.58
N VAL A 170 20.78 6.80 1.36
CA VAL A 170 21.07 8.07 0.67
C VAL A 170 19.77 8.81 0.31
N ILE A 171 18.78 8.09 -0.25
CA ILE A 171 17.48 8.66 -0.63
C ILE A 171 16.75 9.21 0.59
N ALA A 172 16.80 8.55 1.74
CA ALA A 172 16.15 9.00 2.96
C ALA A 172 16.68 10.35 3.44
N LYS A 173 17.99 10.61 3.31
CA LYS A 173 18.56 11.94 3.59
C LYS A 173 18.04 13.02 2.64
N ILE A 174 17.83 12.67 1.37
CA ILE A 174 17.24 13.58 0.37
C ILE A 174 15.77 13.85 0.69
N LEU A 175 15.01 12.80 1.02
CA LEU A 175 13.59 12.88 1.37
C LEU A 175 13.38 13.67 2.65
N LYS A 176 14.23 13.49 3.67
CA LYS A 176 14.22 14.29 4.91
C LYS A 176 14.26 15.79 4.60
N ARG A 177 15.18 16.21 3.72
CA ARG A 177 15.28 17.61 3.27
C ARG A 177 14.07 18.05 2.44
N ARG A 178 13.65 17.22 1.48
CA ARG A 178 12.53 17.52 0.57
C ARG A 178 11.20 17.69 1.30
N HIS A 179 10.97 16.90 2.34
CA HIS A 179 9.76 16.93 3.17
C HIS A 179 9.90 17.83 4.40
N GLN A 180 10.99 18.60 4.52
CA GLN A 180 11.21 19.57 5.60
C GLN A 180 11.11 18.94 7.00
N LEU A 181 11.54 17.69 7.13
CA LEU A 181 11.53 16.98 8.41
C LEU A 181 12.67 17.50 9.30
N THR A 182 12.38 17.63 10.60
CA THR A 182 13.37 18.02 11.60
C THR A 182 14.43 16.93 11.81
N ASP A 183 15.46 17.22 12.61
CA ASP A 183 16.50 16.23 12.89
C ASP A 183 15.99 14.99 13.61
N ASP A 184 15.03 15.18 14.51
CA ASP A 184 14.23 14.10 15.06
C ASP A 184 13.12 13.71 14.07
N VAL A 185 13.42 12.75 13.20
CA VAL A 185 12.49 12.23 12.19
C VAL A 185 11.41 11.33 12.83
N ARG A 186 11.70 10.74 14.00
CA ARG A 186 10.79 9.87 14.76
C ARG A 186 9.61 10.66 15.33
N SER A 187 9.85 11.86 15.84
CA SER A 187 8.76 12.73 16.34
C SER A 187 7.63 12.94 15.32
N HIS A 188 7.96 13.20 14.04
CA HIS A 188 6.95 13.36 12.97
C HIS A 188 6.10 12.10 12.77
N MET A 189 6.71 10.92 12.90
CA MET A 189 5.98 9.65 12.86
C MET A 189 5.06 9.54 14.08
N TYR A 190 5.55 9.84 15.28
CA TYR A 190 4.73 9.78 16.49
C TYR A 190 3.55 10.74 16.43
N ASP A 191 3.75 11.96 15.95
CA ASP A 191 2.68 12.94 15.76
C ASP A 191 1.62 12.46 14.77
N ALA A 192 2.03 11.85 13.66
CA ALA A 192 1.11 11.27 12.68
C ALA A 192 0.28 10.12 13.29
N LEU A 193 0.90 9.24 14.08
CA LEU A 193 0.22 8.13 14.75
C LEU A 193 -0.68 8.60 15.90
N ASN A 194 -0.25 9.60 16.65
CA ASN A 194 -1.06 10.24 17.69
C ASN A 194 -2.27 10.96 17.08
N LYS A 195 -2.11 11.61 15.92
CA LYS A 195 -3.22 12.23 15.18
C LYS A 195 -4.25 11.18 14.75
N TRP A 196 -3.81 10.04 14.22
CA TRP A 196 -4.71 8.93 13.86
C TRP A 196 -5.45 8.36 15.07
N THR A 197 -4.74 8.04 16.14
CA THR A 197 -5.35 7.47 17.35
C THR A 197 -6.26 8.46 18.08
N ALA A 198 -5.95 9.76 18.04
CA ALA A 198 -6.81 10.81 18.55
C ALA A 198 -8.12 10.88 17.75
N GLU A 199 -8.08 10.76 16.42
CA GLU A 199 -9.31 10.73 15.62
C GLU A 199 -10.14 9.47 15.90
N LEU A 200 -9.52 8.30 16.02
CA LEU A 200 -10.22 7.07 16.41
C LEU A 200 -10.94 7.23 17.76
N LYS A 201 -10.30 7.88 18.74
CA LYS A 201 -10.93 8.19 20.03
C LYS A 201 -12.14 9.11 19.88
N LYS A 202 -12.08 10.13 19.01
CA LYS A 202 -13.22 11.03 18.75
C LYS A 202 -14.41 10.30 18.13
N GLN A 203 -14.14 9.36 17.23
CA GLN A 203 -15.19 8.53 16.62
C GLN A 203 -15.85 7.57 17.62
N ASN A 204 -15.24 7.37 18.79
CA ASN A 204 -15.75 6.52 19.87
C ASN A 204 -16.16 5.11 19.39
N THR A 205 -15.36 4.54 18.50
CA THR A 205 -15.57 3.23 17.88
C THR A 205 -14.29 2.41 17.92
N LYS A 206 -14.39 1.09 17.69
CA LYS A 206 -13.21 0.20 17.74
C LYS A 206 -12.25 0.50 16.57
N PHE A 207 -12.82 0.81 15.41
CA PHE A 207 -12.11 1.12 14.16
C PHE A 207 -12.74 2.36 13.52
N MET A 208 -12.07 3.00 12.58
CA MET A 208 -12.64 4.11 11.81
C MET A 208 -13.91 3.68 11.06
N GLY A 209 -13.98 2.41 10.63
CA GLY A 209 -15.18 1.77 10.07
C GLY A 209 -16.23 1.32 11.09
N GLY A 210 -16.11 1.70 12.37
CA GLY A 210 -17.05 1.34 13.44
C GLY A 210 -16.69 0.02 14.13
N LYS A 211 -17.51 -1.01 13.89
CA LYS A 211 -17.34 -2.35 14.51
C LYS A 211 -16.31 -3.21 13.79
N LYS A 212 -16.05 -2.95 12.51
CA LYS A 212 -15.08 -3.64 11.66
C LYS A 212 -14.17 -2.60 10.99
N PRO A 213 -12.93 -2.95 10.62
CA PRO A 213 -12.04 -2.06 9.89
C PRO A 213 -12.68 -1.63 8.55
N GLY A 214 -12.70 -0.33 8.28
CA GLY A 214 -13.09 0.25 6.99
C GLY A 214 -11.89 0.38 6.04
N LEU A 215 -12.04 0.98 4.85
CA LEU A 215 -10.90 1.15 3.95
C LEU A 215 -9.88 2.15 4.48
N ALA A 216 -10.30 3.13 5.30
CA ALA A 216 -9.40 4.02 6.02
C ALA A 216 -8.49 3.23 6.98
N ASP A 217 -9.07 2.36 7.82
CA ASP A 217 -8.29 1.51 8.72
C ASP A 217 -7.31 0.63 7.94
N LEU A 218 -7.78 -0.02 6.87
CA LEU A 218 -6.95 -0.90 6.04
C LEU A 218 -5.83 -0.15 5.32
N SER A 219 -6.05 1.10 4.93
CA SER A 219 -5.02 1.93 4.27
C SER A 219 -3.92 2.31 5.26
N VAL A 220 -4.29 2.82 6.45
CA VAL A 220 -3.32 3.14 7.50
C VAL A 220 -2.58 1.88 7.97
N PHE A 221 -3.32 0.77 8.17
CA PHE A 221 -2.75 -0.51 8.56
C PHE A 221 -1.77 -1.04 7.52
N GLY A 222 -2.12 -0.99 6.24
CA GLY A 222 -1.26 -1.44 5.14
C GLY A 222 0.04 -0.63 5.03
N VAL A 223 0.00 0.66 5.33
CA VAL A 223 1.20 1.49 5.37
C VAL A 223 2.09 1.09 6.55
N LEU A 224 1.54 0.93 7.75
CA LEU A 224 2.31 0.60 8.95
C LEU A 224 2.83 -0.85 8.96
N SER A 225 2.10 -1.78 8.35
CA SER A 225 2.54 -3.18 8.27
C SER A 225 3.82 -3.34 7.45
N SER A 226 4.11 -2.42 6.53
CA SER A 226 5.37 -2.41 5.77
C SER A 226 6.61 -2.28 6.65
N MET A 227 6.50 -1.67 7.83
CA MET A 227 7.61 -1.47 8.76
C MET A 227 7.54 -2.35 10.02
N GLU A 228 6.59 -3.30 10.11
CA GLU A 228 6.30 -4.05 11.33
C GLU A 228 7.54 -4.73 11.96
N GLY A 229 8.44 -5.27 11.13
CA GLY A 229 9.66 -5.94 11.62
C GLY A 229 10.84 -5.01 11.94
N CYS A 230 10.73 -3.71 11.64
CA CYS A 230 11.83 -2.76 11.73
C CYS A 230 11.91 -2.10 13.13
N GLN A 231 13.10 -1.61 13.51
CA GLN A 231 13.26 -0.82 14.74
C GLN A 231 12.30 0.37 14.83
N THR A 232 12.04 1.06 13.72
CA THR A 232 11.03 2.14 13.61
C THR A 232 9.69 1.76 14.24
N PHE A 233 9.18 0.56 13.92
CA PHE A 233 7.87 0.16 14.39
C PHE A 233 7.87 -0.17 15.88
N LYS A 234 8.96 -0.79 16.38
CA LYS A 234 9.17 -1.01 17.82
C LYS A 234 9.13 0.32 18.57
N ASP A 235 9.82 1.34 18.06
CA ASP A 235 9.82 2.68 18.65
C ASP A 235 8.42 3.31 18.63
N CYS A 236 7.68 3.15 17.53
CA CYS A 236 6.29 3.63 17.41
C CYS A 236 5.36 2.97 18.43
N LEU A 237 5.52 1.67 18.69
CA LEU A 237 4.72 0.96 19.69
C LEU A 237 5.03 1.42 21.12
N GLN A 238 6.28 1.78 21.40
CA GLN A 238 6.71 2.25 22.72
C GLN A 238 6.28 3.70 22.99
N ASN A 239 6.29 4.56 21.97
CA ASN A 239 6.10 6.00 22.12
C ASN A 239 4.69 6.49 21.73
N THR A 240 3.81 5.59 21.28
CA THR A 240 2.44 5.95 20.89
C THR A 240 1.42 4.88 21.32
N ASN A 241 0.15 5.24 21.32
CA ASN A 241 -0.94 4.30 21.64
C ASN A 241 -1.46 3.52 20.41
N ILE A 242 -0.69 3.46 19.32
CA ILE A 242 -1.12 2.82 18.06
C ILE A 242 -1.29 1.30 18.18
N GLY A 243 -0.50 0.67 19.06
CA GLY A 243 -0.31 -0.79 19.08
C GLY A 243 -1.60 -1.58 19.20
N LYS A 244 -2.48 -1.19 20.14
CA LYS A 244 -3.76 -1.90 20.33
C LYS A 244 -4.60 -1.92 19.05
N TRP A 245 -4.79 -0.76 18.42
CA TRP A 245 -5.56 -0.69 17.17
C TRP A 245 -4.89 -1.48 16.06
N PHE A 246 -3.56 -1.39 15.92
CA PHE A 246 -2.82 -2.10 14.88
C PHE A 246 -3.00 -3.63 14.97
N TYR A 247 -2.81 -4.20 16.18
CA TYR A 247 -2.95 -5.64 16.38
C TYR A 247 -4.40 -6.10 16.29
N ASP A 248 -5.37 -5.29 16.74
CA ASP A 248 -6.80 -5.58 16.55
C ASP A 248 -7.18 -5.64 15.04
N VAL A 249 -6.62 -4.76 14.20
CA VAL A 249 -6.80 -4.81 12.74
C VAL A 249 -6.08 -6.02 12.15
N LYS A 250 -4.83 -6.27 12.54
CA LYS A 250 -4.01 -7.39 12.06
C LYS A 250 -4.70 -8.73 12.30
N GLU A 251 -5.22 -8.95 13.50
CA GLU A 251 -5.94 -10.16 13.87
C GLU A 251 -7.14 -10.40 12.94
N LEU A 252 -7.97 -9.38 12.72
CA LEU A 252 -9.13 -9.49 11.83
C LEU A 252 -8.72 -9.73 10.37
N VAL A 253 -7.64 -9.09 9.90
CA VAL A 253 -7.11 -9.32 8.55
C VAL A 253 -6.64 -10.76 8.40
N GLN A 254 -5.93 -11.31 9.40
CA GLN A 254 -5.45 -12.70 9.39
C GLN A 254 -6.60 -13.71 9.45
N GLN A 255 -7.59 -13.49 10.34
CA GLN A 255 -8.77 -14.35 10.46
C GLN A 255 -9.61 -14.37 9.18
N ASN A 256 -9.65 -13.27 8.43
CA ASN A 256 -10.44 -13.12 7.21
C ASN A 256 -9.57 -13.17 5.93
N ARG A 257 -8.36 -13.73 6.00
CA ARG A 257 -7.45 -13.83 4.85
C ARG A 257 -7.95 -14.90 3.88
N GLY A 258 -8.02 -14.56 2.60
CA GLY A 258 -8.24 -15.57 1.55
C GLY A 258 -6.98 -16.40 1.30
N LYS A 259 -7.05 -17.35 0.36
CA LYS A 259 -5.89 -18.14 -0.02
C LYS A 259 -4.89 -17.25 -0.76
N LEU A 260 -3.69 -17.09 -0.19
CA LEU A 260 -2.55 -16.53 -0.91
C LEU A 260 -1.85 -17.66 -1.66
N LEU A 261 -1.69 -17.50 -2.97
CA LEU A 261 -0.81 -18.31 -3.79
C LEU A 261 0.41 -17.46 -4.15
N ARG A 262 1.62 -17.99 -3.98
CA ARG A 262 2.84 -17.33 -4.47
C ARG A 262 3.25 -18.01 -5.78
N GLU A 263 3.47 -17.21 -6.81
CA GLU A 263 3.82 -17.65 -8.15
C GLU A 263 5.15 -17.04 -8.58
N ARG A 264 5.87 -17.72 -9.48
CA ARG A 264 7.07 -17.19 -10.13
C ARG A 264 6.82 -17.18 -11.63
N ILE A 265 7.14 -16.08 -12.29
CA ILE A 265 7.10 -16.03 -13.76
C ILE A 265 8.33 -16.79 -14.27
N VAL A 266 8.14 -18.05 -14.64
CA VAL A 266 9.18 -18.86 -15.29
C VAL A 266 9.00 -18.71 -16.80
N GLY A 267 9.90 -17.95 -17.43
CA GLY A 267 10.06 -17.90 -18.88
C GLY A 267 8.76 -17.63 -19.64
N VAL A 268 8.36 -16.36 -19.76
CA VAL A 268 7.46 -15.97 -20.85
C VAL A 268 8.31 -16.01 -22.12
N PRO A 269 8.09 -16.94 -23.08
CA PRO A 269 8.64 -16.75 -24.41
C PRO A 269 8.08 -15.41 -24.87
N ALA A 270 8.97 -14.50 -25.27
CA ALA A 270 8.57 -13.20 -25.79
C ALA A 270 7.39 -13.44 -26.74
N LEU A 271 6.25 -12.82 -26.45
CA LEU A 271 5.13 -12.77 -27.38
C LEU A 271 5.68 -12.01 -28.60
N ALA A 272 6.23 -12.76 -29.53
CA ALA A 272 6.66 -12.28 -30.83
C ALA A 272 5.40 -11.74 -31.51
N GLN A 273 5.48 -10.47 -31.89
CA GLN A 273 4.50 -9.81 -32.75
C GLN A 273 4.45 -10.49 -34.12
#